data_AF-A0A1Q8TQK6-F1
#
_entry.id   AF-A0A1Q8TQK6-F1
#
_cell.length_a   1.000
_cell.length_b   1.000
_cell.length_c   1.000
_cell.angle_alpha   90.00
_cell.angle_beta   90.00
_cell.angle_gamma   90.00
#
_symmetry.space_group_name_H-M   'P 1'
#
loop_
_entity.id
_entity.type
_entity.pdbx_description
1 polymer ?
#
loop_
_entity_poly.entity_id
_entity_poly.type
_entity_poly.pdbx_seq_one_letter_code
_entity_poly.pdbx_strand_id
1 'polypeptide(L)'
;MQSAEALLEIIRERGRKRLPLDRLYRCLFNPELYLIAYGRIYRNHGAMTPGSTAETVDGMCLAKIQAIIDALRSERYRWSPARRVYIEKKERRSVGAV
;
A
#
# COMPACT_ATOMS: atom_id res chain seq x y z
N MET A 1 9.33 -6.35 -18.90
CA MET A 1 8.86 -6.63 -17.52
C MET A 1 7.46 -7.21 -17.65
N GLN A 2 7.08 -8.24 -16.88
CA GLN A 2 5.71 -8.79 -16.95
C GLN A 2 4.70 -7.73 -16.52
N SER A 3 3.46 -7.80 -17.02
CA SER A 3 2.39 -6.91 -16.56
C SER A 3 2.11 -7.13 -15.06
N ALA A 4 1.59 -6.10 -14.39
CA ALA A 4 1.22 -6.21 -12.98
C ALA A 4 0.15 -7.28 -12.74
N GLU A 5 -0.78 -7.46 -13.67
CA GLU A 5 -1.84 -8.47 -13.60
C GLU A 5 -1.26 -9.89 -13.60
N ALA A 6 -0.39 -10.20 -14.57
CA ALA A 6 0.27 -11.50 -14.65
C ALA A 6 1.10 -11.80 -13.41
N LEU A 7 1.84 -10.80 -12.91
CA LEU A 7 2.62 -10.91 -11.68
C LEU A 7 1.74 -11.22 -10.46
N LEU A 8 0.65 -10.46 -10.28
CA LEU A 8 -0.28 -10.66 -9.16
C LEU A 8 -0.93 -12.04 -9.22
N GLU A 9 -1.27 -12.53 -10.42
CA GLU A 9 -1.82 -13.88 -10.60
C GLU A 9 -0.80 -14.97 -10.27
N ILE A 10 0.48 -14.80 -10.66
CA ILE A 10 1.57 -15.71 -10.25
C ILE A 10 1.70 -15.74 -8.72
N ILE A 11 1.70 -14.58 -8.07
CA ILE A 11 1.78 -14.48 -6.60
C ILE A 11 0.60 -15.22 -5.96
N ARG A 12 -0.60 -15.02 -6.48
CA ARG A 12 -1.84 -15.66 -5.99
C ARG A 12 -1.80 -17.17 -6.15
N GLU A 13 -1.43 -17.67 -7.32
CA GLU A 13 -1.36 -19.11 -7.62
C GLU A 13 -0.30 -19.82 -6.77
N ARG A 14 0.88 -19.21 -6.58
CA ARG A 14 1.91 -19.77 -5.69
C ARG A 14 1.47 -19.75 -4.23
N GLY A 15 0.78 -18.70 -3.79
CA GLY A 15 0.18 -18.63 -2.46
C GLY A 15 -0.84 -19.73 -2.20
N ARG A 16 -1.74 -20.00 -3.17
CA ARG A 16 -2.70 -21.11 -3.12
C ARG A 16 -2.02 -22.48 -2.96
N LYS A 17 -0.90 -22.68 -3.66
CA LYS A 17 -0.13 -23.92 -3.65
C LYS A 17 0.92 -23.99 -2.53
N ARG A 18 1.00 -22.96 -1.66
CA ARG A 18 2.01 -22.82 -0.60
C ARG A 18 3.45 -22.95 -1.11
N LEU A 19 3.69 -22.47 -2.33
CA LEU A 19 5.02 -22.47 -2.93
C LEU A 19 5.77 -21.18 -2.56
N PRO A 20 7.11 -21.25 -2.40
CA PRO A 20 7.89 -20.05 -2.10
C PRO A 20 7.80 -19.03 -3.24
N LEU A 21 7.86 -17.75 -2.86
CA LEU A 21 7.93 -16.61 -3.78
C LEU A 21 9.37 -16.09 -3.82
N ASP A 22 9.95 -16.07 -5.00
CA ASP A 22 11.31 -15.58 -5.23
C ASP A 22 11.31 -14.22 -5.91
N ARG A 23 12.38 -13.43 -5.70
CA ARG A 23 12.64 -12.17 -6.42
C ARG A 23 11.55 -11.08 -6.28
N LEU A 24 10.75 -11.13 -5.21
CA LEU A 24 9.68 -10.16 -4.94
C LEU A 24 10.16 -8.71 -4.93
N TYR A 25 11.38 -8.44 -4.45
CA TYR A 25 11.90 -7.08 -4.40
C TYR A 25 11.98 -6.42 -5.78
N ARG A 26 12.38 -7.17 -6.82
CA ARG A 26 12.45 -6.66 -8.20
C ARG A 26 11.07 -6.36 -8.78
N CYS A 27 10.03 -6.98 -8.24
CA CYS A 27 8.66 -6.74 -8.68
C CYS A 27 8.21 -5.32 -8.33
N LEU A 28 8.74 -4.74 -7.24
CA LEU A 28 8.49 -3.34 -6.87
C LEU A 28 9.02 -2.33 -7.90
N PHE A 29 9.75 -2.76 -8.93
CA PHE A 29 10.19 -1.85 -9.99
C PHE A 29 9.14 -1.68 -11.09
N ASN A 30 7.99 -2.34 -10.99
CA ASN A 30 6.90 -2.24 -11.96
C ASN A 30 5.97 -1.05 -11.65
N PRO A 31 5.95 0.01 -12.48
CA PRO A 31 5.06 1.17 -12.30
C PRO A 31 3.57 0.81 -12.28
N GLU A 32 3.15 -0.22 -13.01
CA GLU A 32 1.75 -0.64 -13.06
C GLU A 32 1.23 -1.09 -11.69
N LEU A 33 2.09 -1.67 -10.83
CA LEU A 33 1.72 -2.02 -9.47
C LEU A 33 1.34 -0.78 -8.65
N TYR A 34 2.04 0.33 -8.86
CA TYR A 34 1.76 1.59 -8.16
C TYR A 34 0.47 2.23 -8.65
N LEU A 35 0.16 2.13 -9.95
CA LEU A 35 -1.10 2.63 -10.52
C LEU A 35 -2.29 1.84 -9.98
N ILE A 36 -2.20 0.50 -9.95
CA ILE A 36 -3.24 -0.35 -9.35
C ILE A 36 -3.37 -0.06 -7.85
N ALA A 37 -2.25 0.08 -7.13
CA ALA A 37 -2.26 0.40 -5.72
C ALA A 37 -2.90 1.77 -5.43
N TYR A 38 -2.58 2.78 -6.23
CA TYR A 38 -3.20 4.10 -6.15
C TYR A 38 -4.72 4.00 -6.29
N GLY A 39 -5.20 3.31 -7.34
CA GLY A 39 -6.64 3.11 -7.57
C GLY A 39 -7.35 2.37 -6.44
N ARG A 40 -6.66 1.50 -5.69
CA ARG A 40 -7.19 0.81 -4.50
C ARG A 40 -7.19 1.70 -3.27
N ILE A 41 -6.08 2.39 -3.01
CA ILE A 41 -5.90 3.22 -1.81
C ILE A 41 -6.80 4.46 -1.87
N TYR A 42 -6.92 5.09 -3.03
CA TYR A 42 -7.74 6.30 -3.23
C TYR A 42 -9.21 6.11 -2.81
N ARG A 43 -9.75 4.90 -2.93
CA ARG A 43 -11.15 4.58 -2.57
C ARG A 43 -11.37 4.42 -1.06
N ASN A 44 -10.30 4.37 -0.27
CA ASN A 44 -10.42 4.16 1.17
C ASN A 44 -10.96 5.43 1.86
N HIS A 45 -11.82 5.26 2.87
CA HIS A 45 -12.37 6.36 3.67
C HIS A 45 -11.29 7.25 4.33
N GLY A 46 -10.05 6.76 4.48
CA GLY A 46 -8.92 7.51 5.03
C GLY A 46 -7.92 8.04 3.99
N ALA A 47 -8.20 7.96 2.69
CA ALA A 47 -7.26 8.35 1.63
C ALA A 47 -6.82 9.83 1.71
N MET A 48 -7.71 10.68 2.19
CA MET A 48 -7.47 12.11 2.39
C MET A 48 -6.98 12.46 3.79
N THR A 49 -6.77 11.48 4.67
CA THR A 49 -6.26 11.71 6.03
C THR A 49 -4.73 11.76 5.99
N PRO A 50 -4.10 12.89 6.37
CA PRO A 50 -2.64 12.99 6.41
C PRO A 50 -2.03 11.97 7.37
N GLY A 51 -0.96 11.33 6.91
CA GLY A 51 -0.15 10.39 7.67
C GLY A 51 0.86 11.11 8.59
N SER A 52 2.08 10.59 8.65
CA SER A 52 3.19 11.25 9.38
C SER A 52 3.72 12.49 8.65
N THR A 53 3.35 12.67 7.39
CA THR A 53 3.59 13.85 6.57
C THR A 53 2.26 14.52 6.23
N ALA A 54 2.32 15.76 5.73
CA ALA A 54 1.13 16.49 5.26
C ALA A 54 0.55 15.95 3.94
N GLU A 55 1.21 14.98 3.30
CA GLU A 55 0.81 14.44 2.01
C GLU A 55 -0.38 13.48 2.15
N THR A 56 -1.37 13.63 1.25
CA THR A 56 -2.51 12.72 1.06
C THR A 56 -2.34 11.95 -0.26
N VAL A 57 -3.28 11.05 -0.56
CA VAL A 57 -3.23 10.27 -1.81
C VAL A 57 -3.22 11.15 -3.07
N ASP A 58 -3.83 12.34 -3.03
CA ASP A 58 -3.83 13.30 -4.16
C ASP A 58 -2.43 13.83 -4.52
N GLY A 59 -1.46 13.73 -3.61
CA GLY A 59 -0.06 14.09 -3.88
C GLY A 59 0.69 13.08 -4.75
N MET A 60 0.06 11.95 -5.09
CA MET A 60 0.67 10.89 -5.89
C MET A 60 0.66 11.25 -7.38
N CYS A 61 1.80 11.08 -8.04
CA CYS A 61 1.93 11.33 -9.47
C CYS A 61 2.95 10.36 -10.10
N LEU A 62 2.99 10.30 -11.44
CA LEU A 62 3.92 9.43 -12.16
C LEU A 62 5.39 9.73 -11.83
N ALA A 63 5.76 11.01 -11.70
CA ALA A 63 7.12 11.40 -11.35
C ALA A 63 7.52 10.87 -9.95
N LYS A 64 6.59 10.89 -8.99
CA LYS A 64 6.81 10.35 -7.65
C LYS A 64 6.92 8.84 -7.65
N ILE A 65 6.07 8.14 -8.41
CA ILE A 65 6.18 6.69 -8.62
C ILE A 65 7.59 6.33 -9.13
N GLN A 66 8.07 7.06 -10.14
CA GLN A 66 9.40 6.83 -10.69
C GLN A 66 10.50 7.09 -9.66
N ALA A 67 10.42 8.20 -8.92
CA ALA A 67 11.38 8.52 -7.85
C ALA A 67 11.42 7.44 -6.74
N ILE A 68 10.26 6.89 -6.37
CA ILE A 68 10.18 5.77 -5.41
C ILE A 68 10.87 4.53 -5.99
N ILE A 69 10.57 4.17 -7.25
CA ILE A 69 11.19 3.02 -7.92
C ILE A 69 12.72 3.19 -8.00
N ASP A 70 13.22 4.38 -8.34
CA ASP A 70 14.66 4.65 -8.43
C ASP A 70 15.35 4.56 -7.05
N ALA A 71 14.68 5.05 -6.01
CA ALA A 71 15.14 4.89 -4.63
C ALA A 71 15.15 3.41 -4.19
N LEU A 72 14.16 2.62 -4.60
CA LEU A 72 14.13 1.16 -4.32
C LEU A 72 15.21 0.42 -5.11
N ARG A 73 15.44 0.75 -6.39
CA ARG A 73 16.50 0.15 -7.22
C ARG A 73 17.89 0.36 -6.65
N SER A 74 18.10 1.49 -5.98
CA SER A 74 19.36 1.82 -5.31
C SER A 74 19.34 1.52 -3.80
N GLU A 75 18.29 0.83 -3.31
CA GLU A 75 18.14 0.42 -1.91
C GLU A 75 18.22 1.58 -0.89
N ARG A 76 17.90 2.81 -1.33
CA ARG A 76 17.92 4.02 -0.50
C ARG A 76 16.53 4.46 -0.04
N TYR A 77 15.48 3.76 -0.47
CA TYR A 77 14.13 4.11 -0.07
C TYR A 77 13.95 3.98 1.45
N ARG A 78 13.51 5.07 2.09
CA ARG A 78 13.23 5.11 3.53
C ARG A 78 11.72 5.12 3.76
N TRP A 79 11.24 4.13 4.48
CA TRP A 79 9.83 4.03 4.87
C TRP A 79 9.49 5.09 5.91
N SER A 80 8.42 5.85 5.69
CA SER A 80 7.93 6.82 6.65
C SER A 80 7.33 6.11 7.88
N PRO A 81 7.54 6.65 9.10
CA PRO A 81 6.89 6.11 10.29
C PRO A 81 5.36 6.28 10.21
N ALA A 82 4.61 5.42 10.92
CA ALA A 82 3.16 5.57 11.01
C ALA A 82 2.76 6.70 11.99
N ARG A 83 1.75 7.50 11.64
CA ARG A 83 1.18 8.52 12.55
C ARG A 83 0.33 7.83 13.60
N ARG A 84 0.60 8.13 14.88
CA ARG A 84 -0.21 7.67 16.01
C ARG A 84 -1.43 8.58 16.18
N VAL A 85 -2.62 8.00 16.20
CA VAL A 85 -3.88 8.69 16.49
C VAL A 85 -4.69 7.80 17.42
N TYR A 86 -5.16 8.37 18.53
CA TYR A 86 -6.11 7.69 19.42
C TYR A 86 -7.52 7.98 18.90
N ILE A 87 -8.20 6.94 18.41
CA ILE A 87 -9.59 7.03 17.99
C ILE A 87 -10.44 6.51 19.14
N GLU A 88 -11.21 7.40 19.75
CA GLU A 88 -12.16 7.01 20.79
C GLU A 88 -13.18 6.03 20.22
N LYS A 89 -13.34 4.89 20.90
CA LYS A 89 -14.35 3.91 20.52
C LYS A 89 -15.72 4.44 20.95
N LYS A 90 -16.74 4.21 20.12
CA LYS A 90 -18.12 4.47 20.49
C LYS A 90 -18.45 3.74 21.81
N GLU A 91 -19.01 4.46 22.77
CA GLU A 91 -19.50 3.91 24.02
C GLU A 91 -20.62 2.88 23.73
N ARG A 92 -20.46 1.64 24.19
CA ARG A 92 -21.54 0.65 24.18
C ARG A 92 -22.35 0.87 25.45
N ARG A 93 -23.54 1.47 25.33
CA ARG A 93 -24.52 1.49 26.41
C ARG A 93 -24.96 0.05 26.67
N SER A 94 -24.43 -0.58 27.71
CA SER A 94 -24.96 -1.83 28.25
C SER A 94 -26.36 -1.53 28.75
N VAL A 95 -27.38 -1.91 27.99
CA VAL A 95 -28.77 -1.92 28.47
C VAL A 95 -28.79 -2.96 29.59
N GLY A 96 -28.92 -2.47 30.83
CA GLY A 96 -29.08 -3.33 31.99
C GLY A 96 -30.24 -4.29 31.76
N ALA A 97 -30.01 -5.56 32.05
CA ALA A 97 -31.10 -6.48 32.32
C ALA A 97 -31.86 -5.93 33.53
N VAL A 98 -33.11 -5.54 33.29
CA VAL A 98 -34.14 -5.34 34.32
C VAL A 98 -35.13 -6.47 34.15
#